data_AF-A0A6P0LNU5-F1
#
_entry.id   AF-A0A6P0LNU5-F1
#
_cell.length_a   1.000
_cell.length_b   1.000
_cell.length_c   1.000
_cell.angle_alpha   90.00
_cell.angle_beta   90.00
_cell.angle_gamma   90.00
#
_symmetry.space_group_name_H-M   'P 1'
#
loop_
_entity.id
_entity.type
_entity.pdbx_description
1 polymer ?
#
loop_
_entity_poly.entity_id
_entity_poly.type
_entity_poly.pdbx_seq_one_letter_code
_entity_poly.pdbx_strand_id
1 'polypeptide(L)'
;QSLPYAFGIVEDQAKYLAHGEPGWADHWVPPPTDLHRAHLLRMIGGDAIRGAVERYFGIKLAFQNCHKTAIFRPEALESPAYQDFISIRSQILNQTPELIDC
;
A
#
# COMPACT_ATOMS: atom_id res chain seq x y z
N GLN A 1 -3.73 -3.21 -19.85
CA GLN A 1 -2.27 -3.26 -19.66
C GLN A 1 -2.00 -3.83 -18.28
N SER A 2 -0.98 -4.69 -18.15
CA SER A 2 -0.53 -5.27 -16.88
C SER A 2 0.00 -4.20 -15.92
N LEU A 3 0.14 -4.55 -14.62
CA LEU A 3 0.60 -3.64 -13.55
C LEU A 3 1.93 -4.09 -12.91
N PRO A 4 2.99 -4.40 -13.69
CA PRO A 4 4.19 -5.08 -13.18
C PRO A 4 4.88 -4.34 -12.03
N TYR A 5 4.95 -3.02 -12.10
CA TYR A 5 5.55 -2.20 -11.04
C TYR A 5 4.80 -2.27 -9.70
N ALA A 6 3.47 -2.09 -9.73
CA ALA A 6 2.65 -2.17 -8.53
C ALA A 6 2.66 -3.58 -7.93
N PHE A 7 2.60 -4.61 -8.78
CA PHE A 7 2.69 -6.00 -8.34
C PHE A 7 4.06 -6.31 -7.72
N GLY A 8 5.15 -5.82 -8.31
CA GLY A 8 6.51 -5.98 -7.78
C GLY A 8 6.66 -5.36 -6.38
N ILE A 9 6.12 -4.16 -6.16
CA ILE A 9 6.10 -3.56 -4.81
C ILE A 9 5.39 -4.49 -3.82
N VAL A 10 4.20 -4.99 -4.15
CA VAL A 10 3.47 -5.90 -3.25
C VAL A 10 4.23 -7.20 -3.01
N GLU A 11 4.86 -7.75 -4.04
CA GLU A 11 5.66 -8.97 -3.93
C GLU A 11 6.86 -8.77 -2.99
N ASP A 12 7.59 -7.67 -3.11
CA ASP A 12 8.74 -7.37 -2.26
C ASP A 12 8.31 -7.15 -0.80
N GLN A 13 7.20 -6.43 -0.59
CA GLN A 13 6.64 -6.25 0.75
C GLN A 13 6.16 -7.58 1.34
N ALA A 14 5.51 -8.44 0.54
CA ALA A 14 5.04 -9.75 1.00
C ALA A 14 6.21 -10.67 1.39
N LYS A 15 7.31 -10.64 0.62
CA LYS A 15 8.56 -11.34 1.00
C LYS A 15 9.11 -10.80 2.32
N TYR A 16 9.18 -9.47 2.48
CA TYR A 16 9.63 -8.85 3.72
C TYR A 16 8.77 -9.28 4.92
N LEU A 17 7.45 -9.26 4.76
CA LEU A 17 6.49 -9.67 5.78
C LEU A 17 6.62 -11.15 6.15
N ALA A 18 6.98 -12.02 5.19
CA ALA A 18 7.22 -13.44 5.42
C ALA A 18 8.52 -13.73 6.17
N HIS A 19 9.53 -12.86 6.06
CA HIS A 19 10.85 -13.05 6.67
C HIS A 19 11.06 -12.33 8.02
N GLY A 20 10.13 -11.44 8.44
CA GLY A 20 10.27 -10.61 9.64
C GLY A 20 9.13 -10.70 10.65
N GLU A 21 9.31 -10.05 11.81
CA GLU A 21 8.34 -9.99 12.92
C GLU A 21 7.21 -8.94 12.84
N PRO A 22 7.30 -7.79 12.13
CA PRO A 22 6.17 -6.88 12.16
C PRO A 22 4.98 -7.48 11.39
N GLY A 23 3.78 -7.38 11.96
CA GLY A 23 2.53 -7.83 11.32
C GLY A 23 2.12 -7.02 10.08
N TRP A 24 2.98 -6.12 9.61
CA TRP A 24 2.75 -5.22 8.48
C TRP A 24 4.07 -4.68 7.89
N ALA A 25 3.99 -4.14 6.68
CA ALA A 25 5.11 -3.48 5.98
C ALA A 25 4.57 -2.37 5.06
N ASP A 26 5.36 -1.33 4.81
CA ASP A 26 4.97 -0.22 3.93
C ASP A 26 6.02 0.15 2.87
N HIS A 27 5.50 0.76 1.82
CA HIS A 27 6.25 1.33 0.72
C HIS A 27 5.80 2.79 0.54
N TRP A 28 6.75 3.71 0.59
CA TRP A 28 6.53 5.16 0.54
C TRP A 28 7.49 5.88 -0.41
N VAL A 29 8.18 5.13 -1.29
CA VAL A 29 9.06 5.71 -2.29
C VAL A 29 8.20 6.24 -3.46
N PRO A 30 8.33 7.52 -3.84
CA PRO A 30 7.61 8.05 -4.99
C PRO A 30 7.92 7.25 -6.27
N PRO A 31 6.91 6.90 -7.09
CA PRO A 31 7.14 6.19 -8.34
C PRO A 31 7.96 7.04 -9.31
N PRO A 32 8.89 6.44 -10.07
CA PRO A 32 9.83 7.22 -10.89
C PRO A 32 9.18 7.88 -12.12
N THR A 33 7.93 7.54 -12.43
CA THR A 33 7.18 8.10 -13.57
C THR A 33 5.67 8.07 -13.31
N ASP A 34 4.90 8.86 -14.06
CA ASP A 34 3.44 8.81 -14.08
C ASP A 34 2.86 7.43 -14.43
N LEU A 35 3.50 6.68 -15.33
CA LEU A 35 3.06 5.34 -15.69
C LEU A 35 3.11 4.40 -14.47
N HIS A 36 4.25 4.41 -13.75
CA HIS A 36 4.43 3.66 -12.51
C HIS A 36 3.45 4.08 -11.41
N ARG A 37 3.17 5.38 -11.28
CA ARG A 37 2.14 5.91 -10.38
C ARG A 37 0.74 5.43 -10.77
N ALA A 38 0.41 5.46 -12.06
CA ALA A 38 -0.86 4.94 -12.58
C ALA A 38 -1.02 3.43 -12.32
N HIS A 39 0.07 2.65 -12.27
CA HIS A 39 -0.01 1.24 -11.89
C HIS A 39 -0.51 1.07 -10.46
N LEU A 40 0.05 1.82 -9.50
CA LEU A 40 -0.37 1.78 -8.09
C LEU A 40 -1.82 2.21 -7.96
N LEU A 41 -2.20 3.36 -8.52
CA LEU A 41 -3.56 3.89 -8.47
C LEU A 41 -4.59 2.91 -9.06
N ARG A 42 -4.27 2.24 -10.18
CA ARG A 42 -5.15 1.23 -10.78
C ARG A 42 -5.29 -0.02 -9.92
N MET A 43 -4.20 -0.45 -9.28
CA MET A 43 -4.23 -1.60 -8.38
C MET A 43 -5.08 -1.33 -7.15
N ILE A 44 -4.89 -0.17 -6.50
CA ILE A 44 -5.56 0.16 -5.23
C ILE A 44 -6.98 0.71 -5.42
N GLY A 45 -7.25 1.40 -6.54
CA GLY A 45 -8.54 2.01 -6.83
C GLY A 45 -9.60 1.02 -7.32
N GLY A 46 -9.19 -0.09 -7.94
CA GLY A 46 -10.10 -1.15 -8.38
C GLY A 46 -10.32 -2.20 -7.31
N ASP A 47 -11.57 -2.44 -6.91
CA ASP A 47 -11.93 -3.47 -5.95
C ASP A 47 -11.56 -4.89 -6.40
N ALA A 48 -11.80 -5.23 -7.67
CA ALA A 48 -11.53 -6.53 -8.25
C ALA A 48 -10.03 -6.82 -8.33
N ILE A 49 -9.23 -5.83 -8.77
CA ILE A 49 -7.77 -5.96 -8.86
C ILE A 49 -7.17 -6.04 -7.46
N ARG A 50 -7.49 -5.08 -6.58
CA ARG A 50 -7.03 -5.07 -5.18
C ARG A 50 -7.37 -6.38 -4.50
N GLY A 51 -8.63 -6.82 -4.58
CA GLY A 51 -9.08 -8.06 -3.95
C GLY A 51 -8.38 -9.30 -4.51
N ALA A 52 -8.07 -9.35 -5.81
CA ALA A 52 -7.32 -10.45 -6.38
C ALA A 52 -5.88 -10.50 -5.84
N VAL A 53 -5.22 -9.36 -5.73
CA VAL A 53 -3.86 -9.24 -5.16
C VAL A 53 -3.84 -9.60 -3.68
N GLU A 54 -4.79 -9.08 -2.89
CA GLU A 54 -4.96 -9.41 -1.47
C GLU A 54 -5.10 -10.93 -1.26
N ARG A 55 -5.95 -11.60 -2.07
CA ARG A 55 -6.13 -13.06 -1.99
C ARG A 55 -4.91 -13.85 -2.43
N TYR A 56 -4.20 -13.40 -3.47
CA TYR A 56 -3.02 -14.09 -3.98
C TYR A 56 -1.89 -14.12 -2.94
N PHE A 57 -1.67 -13.00 -2.25
CA PHE A 57 -0.60 -12.89 -1.24
C PHE A 57 -1.06 -13.21 0.20
N GLY A 58 -2.36 -13.33 0.45
CA GLY A 58 -2.89 -13.55 1.80
C GLY A 58 -2.73 -12.33 2.72
N ILE A 59 -2.86 -11.12 2.18
CA ILE A 59 -2.63 -9.86 2.89
C ILE A 59 -3.81 -8.89 2.73
N LYS A 60 -3.84 -7.85 3.57
CA LYS A 60 -4.71 -6.69 3.41
C LYS A 60 -3.88 -5.50 2.90
N LEU A 61 -4.33 -4.86 1.83
CA LEU A 61 -3.77 -3.60 1.36
C LEU A 61 -4.46 -2.42 2.06
N ALA A 62 -3.65 -1.43 2.45
CA ALA A 62 -4.09 -0.10 2.85
C ALA A 62 -3.22 0.96 2.15
N PHE A 63 -3.75 2.18 1.99
CA PHE A 63 -3.04 3.28 1.33
C PHE A 63 -3.38 4.62 1.97
N GLN A 64 -2.49 5.60 1.85
CA GLN A 64 -2.71 6.97 2.34
C GLN A 64 -2.72 8.03 1.23
N ASN A 65 -1.92 7.84 0.19
CA ASN A 65 -1.86 8.76 -0.95
C ASN A 65 -1.56 7.98 -2.24
N CYS A 66 -1.04 8.65 -3.27
CA CYS A 66 -0.78 8.04 -4.57
C CYS A 66 0.36 7.00 -4.59
N HIS A 67 1.19 6.91 -3.53
CA HIS A 67 2.34 6.02 -3.50
C HIS A 67 2.62 5.37 -2.14
N LYS A 68 2.06 5.89 -1.04
CA LYS A 68 2.17 5.29 0.27
C LYS A 68 1.18 4.15 0.43
N THR A 69 1.69 2.94 0.28
CA THR A 69 0.94 1.67 0.33
C THR A 69 1.50 0.81 1.45
N ALA A 70 0.62 0.17 2.22
CA ALA A 70 1.00 -0.79 3.24
C ALA A 70 0.28 -2.11 3.03
N ILE A 71 0.95 -3.19 3.42
CA ILE A 71 0.37 -4.52 3.54
C ILE A 71 0.31 -4.91 5.01
N PHE A 72 -0.78 -5.57 5.38
CA PHE A 72 -1.01 -6.08 6.73
C PHE A 72 -1.35 -7.56 6.64
N ARG A 73 -0.94 -8.32 7.65
CA ARG A 73 -1.52 -9.65 7.86
C ARG A 73 -3.00 -9.49 8.24
N PRO A 74 -3.91 -10.35 7.76
CA PRO A 74 -5.33 -10.28 8.14
C PRO A 74 -5.58 -10.32 9.66
N GLU A 75 -4.73 -11.01 10.41
CA GLU A 75 -4.76 -11.06 11.88
C GLU A 75 -4.29 -9.75 12.56
N ALA A 76 -3.66 -8.83 11.83
CA ALA A 76 -3.14 -7.56 12.35
C ALA A 76 -4.09 -6.37 12.12
N LEU A 77 -5.31 -6.58 11.64
CA LEU A 77 -6.26 -5.48 11.35
C LEU A 77 -6.81 -4.79 12.61
N GLU A 78 -6.69 -5.42 13.78
CA GLU A 78 -7.02 -4.77 15.06
C GLU A 78 -5.77 -4.21 15.76
N SER A 79 -4.60 -4.27 15.11
CA SER A 79 -3.35 -3.77 15.69
C SER A 79 -3.34 -2.23 15.75
N PRO A 80 -2.64 -1.64 16.73
CA PRO A 80 -2.43 -0.18 16.76
C PRO A 80 -1.80 0.35 15.47
N ALA A 81 -0.94 -0.44 14.81
CA ALA A 81 -0.31 -0.06 13.55
C ALA A 81 -1.32 0.10 12.42
N TYR A 82 -2.25 -0.85 12.27
CA TYR A 82 -3.30 -0.75 11.25
C TYR A 82 -4.23 0.43 11.54
N GLN A 83 -4.67 0.57 12.79
CA GLN A 83 -5.59 1.63 13.21
C GLN A 83 -4.97 3.03 13.03
N ASP A 84 -3.69 3.20 13.38
CA ASP A 84 -2.98 4.45 13.15
C ASP A 84 -2.80 4.74 11.66
N PHE A 85 -2.44 3.73 10.85
CA PHE A 85 -2.23 3.88 9.41
C PHE A 85 -3.50 4.36 8.68
N ILE A 86 -4.67 3.81 9.03
CA ILE A 86 -5.95 4.21 8.40
C ILE A 86 -6.60 5.44 9.05
N SER A 87 -6.02 5.98 10.13
CA SER A 87 -6.63 7.07 10.87
C SER A 87 -6.75 8.35 10.05
N ILE A 88 -7.81 9.12 10.29
CA ILE A 88 -8.01 10.45 9.68
C ILE A 88 -6.77 11.34 9.88
N ARG A 89 -6.18 11.29 11.08
CA ARG A 89 -4.97 12.05 11.41
C ARG A 89 -3.82 11.67 10.48
N SER A 90 -3.54 10.38 10.31
CA SER A 90 -2.44 9.92 9.45
C SER A 90 -2.69 10.21 7.98
N GLN A 91 -3.94 10.18 7.51
CA GLN A 91 -4.31 10.58 6.15
C GLN A 91 -4.02 12.08 5.91
N ILE A 92 -4.38 12.95 6.87
CA ILE A 92 -4.15 14.41 6.79
C ILE A 92 -2.66 14.74 6.87
N LEU A 93 -1.91 14.08 7.77
CA LEU A 93 -0.48 14.34 7.95
C LEU A 93 0.39 13.80 6.80
N ASN A 94 -0.15 12.94 5.95
CA ASN A 94 0.56 12.36 4.82
C ASN A 94 0.43 13.23 3.55
N GLN A 95 0.65 14.53 3.71
CA GLN A 95 0.60 15.57 2.69
C GLN A 95 1.81 16.51 2.86
N THR A 96 2.28 17.09 1.76
CA THR A 96 3.24 18.21 1.81
C THR A 96 2.53 19.49 2.25
N PRO A 97 3.20 20.43 2.95
CA PRO A 97 2.59 21.70 3.37
C PRO A 97 1.98 22.51 2.21
N GLU A 98 2.53 22.35 1.01
CA GLU A 98 2.12 23.07 -0.19
C GLU A 98 0.88 22.48 -0.87
N LEU A 99 0.48 21.24 -0.52
CA LEU A 99 -0.59 20.49 -1.19
C LEU A 99 -0.37 20.34 -2.71
N ILE A 100 0.89 20.37 -3.16
CA ILE A 100 1.28 20.22 -4.56
C ILE A 100 1.90 18.84 -4.75
N ASP A 101 1.22 18.04 -5.58
CA ASP A 101 1.48 16.61 -5.74
C ASP A 101 1.35 15.86 -4.40
N CYS A 102 1.07 14.56 -4.49
CA CYS A 102 1.54 13.68 -3.44
C CYS A 102 3.07 13.66 -3.52
#